data_AF-A0A849GSJ8-F1
#
_entry.id   AF-A0A849GSJ8-F1
#
_cell.length_a   1.000
_cell.length_b   1.000
_cell.length_c   1.000
_cell.angle_alpha   90.00
_cell.angle_beta   90.00
_cell.angle_gamma   90.00
#
_symmetry.space_group_name_H-M   'P 1'
#
loop_
_entity.id
_entity.type
_entity.pdbx_description
1 polymer ?
#
loop_
_entity_poly.entity_id
_entity_poly.type
_entity_poly.pdbx_seq_one_letter_code
_entity_poly.pdbx_strand_id
1 'polypeptide(L)' 'MTPDDPPFLIQHGNLDCTVPLAQGQWLNDELSAVVGPASVQLDVFDAGHGGGPFRSEQNIQAVLEFFAQHIY' A
#
# COMPACT_ATOMS: atom_id res chain seq x y z
N MET A 1 -1.13 9.51 -14.17
CA MET A 1 -2.00 8.44 -13.69
C MET A 1 -3.06 8.24 -14.75
N THR A 2 -3.27 7.01 -15.22
CA THR A 2 -4.32 6.64 -16.18
C THR A 2 -5.04 5.38 -15.69
N PRO A 3 -6.24 5.07 -16.21
CA PRO A 3 -6.93 3.82 -15.88
C PRO A 3 -6.15 2.54 -16.26
N ASP A 4 -5.14 2.66 -17.12
CA ASP A 4 -4.28 1.55 -17.56
C ASP A 4 -3.05 1.33 -16.64
N ASP A 5 -2.86 2.20 -15.64
CA ASP A 5 -1.80 1.99 -14.64
C ASP A 5 -2.07 0.71 -13.83
N PRO A 6 -1.03 0.02 -13.34
CA PRO A 6 -1.18 -1.23 -12.61
C PRO A 6 -1.92 -1.04 -11.28
N PRO A 7 -2.42 -2.11 -10.67
CA PRO A 7 -2.94 -2.07 -9.31
C PRO A 7 -1.83 -1.77 -8.29
N PHE A 8 -2.17 -1.10 -7.18
CA PHE A 8 -1.22 -0.65 -6.16
C PHE A 8 -1.54 -1.22 -4.78
N LEU A 9 -0.54 -1.82 -4.13
CA LEU A 9 -0.52 -2.06 -2.70
C LEU A 9 0.42 -1.04 -2.04
N ILE A 10 -0.14 -0.19 -1.18
CA ILE A 10 0.58 0.84 -0.44
C ILE A 10 0.65 0.39 1.02
N GLN A 11 1.85 0.42 1.61
CA GLN A 11 2.04 0.04 3.02
C GLN A 11 2.78 1.16 3.76
N HIS A 12 2.20 1.68 4.83
CA HIS A 12 2.72 2.87 5.53
C HIS A 12 2.69 2.72 7.05
N GLY A 13 3.74 3.17 7.74
CA GLY A 13 3.80 3.21 9.20
C GLY A 13 3.21 4.50 9.76
N ASN A 14 2.23 4.44 10.67
CA ASN A 14 1.64 5.63 11.29
C ASN A 14 2.57 6.37 12.27
N LEU A 15 3.71 5.76 12.65
CA LEU A 15 4.77 6.37 13.46
C LEU A 15 6.00 6.74 12.60
N ASP A 16 5.87 6.78 11.28
CA ASP A 16 6.97 7.16 10.38
C ASP A 16 7.26 8.67 10.50
N CYS A 17 8.40 8.98 11.12
CA CYS A 17 8.90 10.35 11.27
C CYS A 17 9.69 10.87 10.06
N THR A 18 9.94 10.01 9.05
CA THR A 18 10.67 10.34 7.82
C THR A 18 9.70 10.69 6.69
N VAL A 19 8.63 9.91 6.55
CA VAL A 19 7.59 10.11 5.53
C VAL A 19 6.22 10.18 6.19
N PRO A 20 5.53 11.34 6.18
CA PRO A 20 4.22 11.48 6.81
C PRO A 20 3.17 10.55 6.21
N LEU A 21 2.33 9.94 7.06
CA LEU A 21 1.22 9.07 6.63
C LEU A 21 0.28 9.74 5.61
N ALA A 22 0.09 11.06 5.72
CA ALA A 22 -0.73 11.83 4.78
C ALA A 22 -0.31 11.65 3.31
N GLN A 23 0.97 11.42 3.05
CA GLN A 23 1.46 11.17 1.68
C GLN A 23 0.91 9.84 1.13
N GLY A 24 0.91 8.77 1.92
CA GLY A 24 0.37 7.48 1.52
C GLY A 24 -1.15 7.52 1.33
N GLN A 25 -1.85 8.27 2.20
CA GLN A 25 -3.29 8.51 2.08
C GLN A 25 -3.65 9.28 0.81
N TRP A 26 -2.93 10.36 0.50
CA TRP A 26 -3.16 11.10 -0.75
C TRP A 26 -2.87 10.25 -1.99
N LEU A 27 -1.79 9.46 -1.97
CA LEU A 27 -1.51 8.55 -3.08
C LEU A 27 -2.62 7.52 -3.28
N ASN A 28 -3.14 6.95 -2.19
CA ASN A 28 -4.28 6.02 -2.23
C ASN A 28 -5.52 6.67 -2.84
N ASP A 29 -5.87 7.88 -2.41
CA ASP A 29 -7.07 8.58 -2.85
C ASP A 29 -7.00 8.94 -4.35
N GLU A 30 -5.87 9.50 -4.79
CA GLU A 30 -5.65 9.87 -6.20
C GLU A 30 -5.60 8.63 -7.11
N LEU A 31 -4.95 7.53 -6.66
CA LEU A 31 -4.91 6.27 -7.42
C LEU A 31 -6.30 5.64 -7.51
N SER A 32 -7.03 5.61 -6.40
CA SER A 32 -8.38 5.02 -6.35
C SER A 32 -9.34 5.73 -7.30
N ALA A 33 -9.20 7.06 -7.45
CA ALA A 33 -10.00 7.86 -8.36
C ALA A 33 -9.70 7.59 -9.85
N VAL A 34 -8.47 7.15 -10.18
CA VAL A 34 -8.01 6.98 -11.57
C VAL A 34 -7.98 5.52 -12.01
N VAL A 35 -7.40 4.62 -11.20
CA VAL A 35 -7.22 3.19 -11.48
C VAL A 35 -8.40 2.36 -10.98
N GLY A 36 -9.20 2.92 -10.07
CA GLY A 36 -10.38 2.29 -9.49
C GLY A 36 -10.12 1.77 -8.06
N PRO A 37 -11.09 1.91 -7.14
CA PRO A 37 -10.90 1.61 -5.71
C PRO A 37 -10.72 0.12 -5.41
N ALA A 38 -11.07 -0.77 -6.35
CA ALA A 38 -10.84 -2.21 -6.20
C ALA A 38 -9.39 -2.62 -6.51
N SER A 39 -8.63 -1.74 -7.17
CA SER A 39 -7.26 -2.00 -7.64
C SER A 39 -6.20 -1.33 -6.77
N VAL A 40 -6.61 -0.66 -5.69
CA VAL A 40 -5.72 0.14 -4.82
C VAL A 40 -6.02 -0.21 -3.37
N GLN A 41 -4.99 -0.59 -2.62
CA GLN A 41 -5.07 -0.96 -1.22
C GLN A 41 -4.05 -0.15 -0.41
N LEU A 42 -4.45 0.35 0.75
CA LEU A 42 -3.58 0.98 1.73
C LEU A 42 -3.60 0.22 3.06
N ASP A 43 -2.47 -0.37 3.42
CA ASP A 43 -2.24 -0.97 4.73
C ASP A 43 -1.49 0.02 5.63
N VAL A 44 -2.03 0.26 6.83
CA VAL A 44 -1.40 1.14 7.83
C VAL A 44 -0.94 0.30 9.02
N PHE A 45 0.36 0.38 9.32
CA PHE A 45 0.98 -0.35 10.43
C PHE A 45 1.29 0.56 11.62
N ASP A 46 1.19 0.01 12.83
CA ASP A 46 1.71 0.62 14.05
C ASP A 46 3.25 0.49 14.10
N ALA A 47 3.92 1.27 13.24
CA ALA A 47 5.35 1.16 12.99
C ALA A 47 5.95 2.49 12.51
N GLY A 48 7.24 2.68 12.79
CA GLY A 48 8.05 3.72 12.14
C GLY A 48 8.51 3.32 10.74
N HIS A 49 9.42 4.12 10.17
CA HIS A 49 9.97 3.89 8.82
C HIS A 49 10.60 2.49 8.67
N GLY A 50 9.94 1.60 7.93
CA GLY A 50 10.40 0.24 7.68
C GLY A 50 10.48 -0.67 8.92
N GLY A 51 9.64 -0.42 9.95
CA GLY A 51 9.62 -1.18 11.20
C GLY A 51 9.27 -2.68 11.08
N GLY A 52 9.25 -3.38 12.21
CA GLY A 52 9.04 -4.84 12.29
C GLY A 52 7.83 -5.39 11.49
N PRO A 53 6.63 -4.79 11.55
CA PRO A 53 5.45 -5.28 10.84
C PRO A 53 5.64 -5.47 9.34
N PHE A 54 6.44 -4.62 8.68
CA PHE A 54 6.73 -4.72 7.24
C PHE A 54 7.45 -6.02 6.86
N ARG A 55 8.16 -6.64 7.81
CA ARG A 55 8.93 -7.89 7.62
C ARG A 55 8.24 -9.10 8.23
N SER A 56 7.04 -8.93 8.78
CA SER A 56 6.29 -10.04 9.34
C SER A 56 5.91 -11.05 8.26
N GLU A 57 5.83 -12.33 8.61
CA GLU A 57 5.38 -13.37 7.69
C GLU A 57 3.98 -13.07 7.16
N GLN A 58 3.12 -12.49 8.01
CA GLN A 58 1.78 -12.04 7.64
C GLN A 58 1.82 -10.96 6.56
N ASN A 59 2.71 -9.97 6.69
CA ASN A 59 2.83 -8.92 5.68
C ASN A 59 3.39 -9.44 4.36
N ILE A 60 4.41 -10.31 4.43
CA ILE A 60 4.97 -10.96 3.24
C ILE A 60 3.89 -11.76 2.52
N GLN A 61 3.06 -12.49 3.27
CA GLN A 61 1.94 -13.23 2.70
C GLN A 61 0.91 -12.30 2.04
N ALA A 62 0.55 -11.17 2.66
CA ALA A 62 -0.35 -10.19 2.05
C ALA A 62 0.19 -9.62 0.72
N VAL A 63 1.50 -9.34 0.65
CA VAL A 63 2.17 -8.90 -0.59
C VAL A 63 2.10 -9.99 -1.67
N LEU A 64 2.36 -11.25 -1.31
CA LEU A 64 2.25 -12.38 -2.25
C LEU A 64 0.82 -12.60 -2.74
N GLU A 65 -0.17 -12.46 -1.87
CA GLU A 65 -1.59 -12.54 -2.22
C GLU A 65 -2.01 -11.43 -3.17
N PHE A 66 -1.54 -10.20 -2.94
CA PHE A 66 -1.78 -9.09 -3.85
C PHE A 66 -1.22 -9.36 -5.26
N PHE A 67 0.00 -9.90 -5.34
CA PHE A 67 0.58 -10.31 -6.62
C PHE A 67 -0.21 -11.45 -7.27
N ALA A 68 -0.62 -12.46 -6.49
CA ALA A 68 -1.42 -13.58 -6.97
C ALA A 68 -2.75 -13.14 -7.57
N GLN A 69 -3.37 -12.07 -7.05
CA GLN A 69 -4.63 -11.54 -7.56
C GLN A 69 -4.51 -10.76 -8.88
N HIS A 70 -3.34 -10.19 -9.17
CA HIS A 70 -3.20 -9.17 -10.21
C HIS A 70 -2.19 -9.51 -11.32
N ILE A 71 -1.31 -10.50 -11.09
CA ILE A 71 -0.26 -10.89 -12.05
C ILE A 71 -0.43 -12.34 -12.53
N TYR A 72 -1.20 -13.16 -11.82
CA TYR A 72 -1.34 -14.60 -12.08
C TYR A 72 -2.77 -15.02 -12.41
#